data_AF-A0A366K2K6-F1
#
_entry.id   AF-A0A366K2K6-F1
#
_cell.length_a   1.000
_cell.length_b   1.000
_cell.length_c   1.000
_cell.angle_alpha   90.00
_cell.angle_beta   90.00
_cell.angle_gamma   90.00
#
_symmetry.space_group_name_H-M   'P 1'
#
loop_
_entity.id
_entity.type
_entity.pdbx_description
1 polymer ?
#
loop_
_entity_poly.entity_id
_entity_poly.type
_entity_poly.pdbx_seq_one_letter_code
_entity_poly.pdbx_strand_id
1 'polypeptide(L)'
;MGDNVQKYKDMEKRLTLMRDKDWLNAINSLKSLIIEEDKEYSVTYRENRQRNNRTFGFHKVKFVEDTQSFIFTSFVSDWESGELTNEVRDKITLKDIDIIKYTVRDKPDLDGLVF
;
A
#
# COMPACT_ATOMS: atom_id res chain seq x y z
N MET A 1 20.54 -21.68 -7.73
CA MET A 1 20.85 -21.72 -6.28
C MET A 1 20.49 -20.46 -5.49
N GLY A 2 20.00 -19.36 -6.10
CA GLY A 2 19.68 -18.11 -5.37
C GLY A 2 18.29 -18.02 -4.72
N ASP A 3 17.31 -18.81 -5.18
CA ASP A 3 15.90 -18.65 -4.79
C ASP A 3 15.62 -19.07 -3.33
N ASN A 4 16.25 -20.15 -2.86
CA ASN A 4 16.07 -20.66 -1.50
C ASN A 4 16.64 -19.73 -0.43
N VAL A 5 17.75 -19.04 -0.70
CA VAL A 5 18.38 -18.11 0.25
C VAL A 5 17.50 -16.87 0.45
N GLN A 6 16.88 -16.37 -0.61
CA GLN A 6 16.00 -15.21 -0.52
C GLN A 6 14.70 -15.55 0.24
N LYS A 7 14.08 -16.70 -0.05
CA LYS A 7 12.90 -17.18 0.69
C LYS A 7 13.17 -17.34 2.18
N TYR A 8 14.33 -17.85 2.55
CA TYR A 8 14.72 -18.00 3.95
C TYR A 8 14.83 -16.64 4.66
N LYS A 9 15.51 -15.67 4.05
CA LYS A 9 15.62 -14.30 4.59
C LYS A 9 14.28 -13.60 4.73
N ASP A 10 13.40 -13.77 3.74
CA ASP A 10 12.04 -13.21 3.78
C ASP A 10 11.24 -13.81 4.94
N MET A 11 11.39 -15.12 5.20
CA MET A 11 10.74 -15.81 6.30
C MET A 11 11.26 -15.37 7.67
N GLU A 12 12.58 -15.23 7.87
CA GLU A 12 13.14 -14.70 9.11
C GLU A 12 12.70 -13.26 9.40
N LYS A 13 12.67 -12.41 8.37
CA LYS A 13 12.17 -11.03 8.47
C LYS A 13 10.70 -11.02 8.88
N ARG A 14 9.88 -11.89 8.28
CA ARG A 14 8.46 -12.03 8.64
C ARG A 14 8.29 -12.47 10.09
N LEU A 15 9.05 -13.46 10.56
CA LEU A 15 9.01 -13.94 11.96
C LEU A 15 9.40 -12.83 12.95
N THR A 16 10.33 -11.97 12.57
CA THR A 16 10.73 -10.81 13.37
C THR A 16 9.59 -9.78 13.44
N LEU A 17 9.01 -9.45 12.29
CA LEU A 17 7.90 -8.49 12.18
C LEU A 17 6.59 -9.00 12.80
N MET A 18 6.39 -10.31 12.92
CA MET A 18 5.24 -10.88 13.65
C MET A 18 5.22 -10.52 15.14
N ARG A 19 6.32 -10.05 15.72
CA ARG A 19 6.34 -9.51 17.08
C ARG A 19 6.02 -8.01 17.14
N ASP A 20 6.05 -7.34 15.99
CA ASP A 20 5.72 -5.94 15.83
C ASP A 20 4.20 -5.79 15.66
N LYS A 21 3.55 -5.26 16.70
CA LYS A 21 2.10 -5.09 16.72
C LYS A 21 1.63 -4.08 15.69
N ASP A 22 2.40 -3.03 15.43
CA ASP A 22 2.04 -1.98 14.48
C ASP A 22 2.08 -2.52 13.05
N TRP A 23 3.12 -3.30 12.73
CA TRP A 23 3.19 -3.99 11.44
C TRP A 23 2.04 -4.99 11.27
N LEU A 24 1.77 -5.84 12.26
CA LEU A 24 0.65 -6.78 12.20
C LEU A 24 -0.69 -6.09 11.97
N ASN A 25 -0.95 -4.99 12.69
CA ASN A 25 -2.16 -4.20 12.52
C ASN A 25 -2.23 -3.61 11.11
N ALA A 26 -1.14 -3.05 10.60
CA ALA A 26 -1.10 -2.50 9.24
C ALA A 26 -1.42 -3.57 8.18
N ILE A 27 -0.82 -4.75 8.27
CA ILE A 27 -1.05 -5.84 7.32
C ILE A 27 -2.48 -6.38 7.42
N ASN A 28 -2.99 -6.60 8.63
CA ASN A 28 -4.35 -7.11 8.83
C ASN A 28 -5.40 -6.11 8.31
N SER A 29 -5.21 -4.81 8.59
CA SER A 29 -6.08 -3.77 8.06
C SER A 29 -6.03 -3.71 6.53
N LEU A 30 -4.84 -3.82 5.92
CA LEU A 30 -4.70 -3.80 4.46
C LEU A 30 -5.38 -5.00 3.78
N LYS A 31 -5.41 -6.18 4.41
CA LYS A 31 -6.10 -7.37 3.88
C LYS A 31 -7.61 -7.19 3.81
N SER A 32 -8.18 -6.48 4.77
CA SER A 32 -9.61 -6.24 4.90
C SER A 32 -10.02 -4.82 4.52
N LEU A 33 -9.13 -4.06 3.86
CA LEU A 33 -9.36 -2.66 3.57
C LEU A 33 -10.46 -2.48 2.54
N ILE A 34 -11.49 -1.72 2.90
CA ILE A 34 -12.50 -1.21 1.99
C ILE A 34 -12.09 0.23 1.65
N ILE A 35 -11.97 0.53 0.36
CA ILE A 35 -11.61 1.87 -0.12
C ILE A 35 -12.88 2.72 -0.17
N GLU A 36 -12.83 3.86 0.50
CA GLU A 36 -13.88 4.87 0.55
C GLU A 36 -13.51 6.02 -0.40
N GLU A 37 -14.50 6.59 -1.10
CA GLU A 37 -14.26 7.60 -2.14
C GLU A 37 -13.81 8.95 -1.58
N ASP A 38 -14.19 9.26 -0.35
CA ASP A 38 -13.84 10.47 0.40
C ASP A 38 -12.44 10.40 1.04
N LYS A 39 -11.71 9.29 0.87
CA LYS A 39 -10.41 9.08 1.53
C LYS A 39 -9.28 8.86 0.54
N GLU A 40 -8.11 9.37 0.93
CA GLU A 40 -6.84 9.13 0.24
C GLU A 40 -6.03 8.09 1.01
N TYR A 41 -5.66 7.02 0.31
CA TYR A 41 -4.88 5.93 0.88
C TYR A 41 -3.45 5.96 0.36
N SER A 42 -2.49 5.78 1.27
CA SER A 42 -1.09 5.65 0.91
C SER A 42 -0.40 4.57 1.71
N VAL A 43 0.55 3.88 1.07
CA VAL A 43 1.39 2.86 1.72
C VAL A 43 2.83 3.35 1.77
N THR A 44 3.43 3.30 2.96
CA THR A 44 4.87 3.51 3.14
C THR A 44 5.57 2.16 3.15
N TYR A 45 6.57 2.01 2.29
CA TYR A 45 7.29 0.75 2.11
C TYR A 45 8.79 0.97 1.94
N ARG A 46 9.55 -0.11 2.09
CA ARG A 46 10.99 -0.15 1.82
C ARG A 46 11.37 -1.51 1.23
N GLU A 47 11.61 -1.54 -0.07
CA GLU A 47 12.12 -2.73 -0.74
C GLU A 47 13.59 -3.00 -0.35
N ASN A 48 13.94 -4.29 -0.33
CA ASN A 48 15.30 -4.76 -0.01
C ASN A 48 16.37 -3.96 -0.76
N ARG A 49 17.40 -3.50 -0.01
CA ARG A 49 18.53 -2.66 -0.46
C ARG A 49 18.23 -1.19 -0.75
N GLN A 50 17.01 -0.71 -0.57
CA GLN A 50 16.74 0.73 -0.63
C GLN A 50 17.07 1.41 0.72
N ARG A 51 17.82 2.52 0.67
CA ARG A 51 18.16 3.32 1.88
C ARG A 51 16.97 4.10 2.43
N ASN A 52 16.04 4.49 1.56
CA ASN A 52 14.98 5.42 1.88
C ASN A 52 13.61 4.72 1.85
N ASN A 53 12.70 5.20 2.68
CA ASN A 53 11.30 4.82 2.60
C ASN A 53 10.67 5.47 1.37
N ARG A 54 9.75 4.76 0.74
CA ARG A 54 8.92 5.27 -0.35
C ARG A 54 7.47 5.27 0.09
N THR A 55 6.71 6.18 -0.50
CA THR A 55 5.27 6.26 -0.31
C THR A 55 4.59 6.11 -1.66
N PHE A 56 3.51 5.33 -1.71
CA PHE A 56 2.68 5.18 -2.89
C PHE A 56 1.24 5.45 -2.53
N GLY A 57 0.62 6.42 -3.20
CA GLY A 57 -0.82 6.67 -3.11
C GLY A 57 -1.57 5.66 -3.97
N PHE A 58 -2.65 5.09 -3.43
CA PHE A 58 -3.42 4.06 -4.13
C PHE A 58 -4.92 4.23 -3.91
N HIS A 59 -5.66 3.68 -4.86
CA HIS A 59 -7.13 3.70 -4.90
C HIS A 59 -7.71 2.29 -4.88
N LYS A 60 -6.85 1.27 -4.99
CA LYS A 60 -7.25 -0.13 -4.88
C LYS A 60 -6.09 -0.95 -4.34
N VAL A 61 -6.41 -1.86 -3.43
CA VAL A 61 -5.46 -2.85 -2.91
C VAL A 61 -6.03 -4.25 -3.12
N LYS A 62 -5.16 -5.20 -3.45
CA LYS A 62 -5.50 -6.63 -3.51
C LYS A 62 -4.42 -7.44 -2.82
N PHE A 63 -4.82 -8.33 -1.91
CA PHE A 63 -3.92 -9.31 -1.30
C PHE A 63 -3.90 -10.61 -2.13
N VAL A 64 -2.70 -11.15 -2.33
CA VAL A 64 -2.46 -12.44 -3.00
C VAL A 64 -1.83 -13.38 -1.97
N GLU A 65 -2.61 -14.37 -1.51
CA GLU A 65 -2.20 -15.26 -0.42
C GLU A 65 -1.02 -16.15 -0.80
N ASP A 66 -1.01 -16.67 -2.04
CA ASP A 66 0.04 -17.56 -2.54
C ASP A 66 1.44 -16.96 -2.44
N THR A 67 1.56 -15.66 -2.74
CA THR A 67 2.84 -14.94 -2.73
C THR A 67 2.99 -14.02 -1.52
N GLN A 68 1.98 -13.96 -0.64
CA GLN A 68 1.90 -13.04 0.50
C GLN A 68 2.26 -11.61 0.10
N SER A 69 1.68 -11.17 -1.01
CA SER A 69 1.97 -9.88 -1.63
C SER A 69 0.70 -9.04 -1.75
N PHE A 70 0.88 -7.73 -1.68
CA PHE A 70 -0.14 -6.73 -1.92
C PHE A 70 0.10 -6.05 -3.25
N ILE A 71 -0.96 -5.90 -4.00
CA ILE A 71 -0.98 -5.19 -5.27
C ILE A 71 -1.73 -3.88 -5.03
N PHE A 72 -1.01 -2.77 -5.11
CA PHE A 72 -1.58 -1.43 -4.97
C PHE A 72 -1.72 -0.82 -6.37
N THR A 73 -2.90 -0.28 -6.66
CA THR A 73 -3.22 0.32 -7.95
C THR A 73 -3.68 1.76 -7.73
N SER A 74 -3.13 2.67 -8.52
CA SER A 74 -3.52 4.06 -8.59
C SER A 74 -4.21 4.32 -9.93
N PHE A 75 -5.39 4.96 -9.91
CA PHE A 75 -6.11 5.34 -11.11
C PHE A 75 -5.82 6.79 -11.50
N VAL A 76 -6.09 7.12 -12.77
CA VAL A 76 -6.05 8.49 -13.27
C VAL A 76 -7.29 9.23 -12.76
N SER A 77 -7.08 10.43 -12.23
CA SER A 77 -8.16 11.36 -11.89
C SER A 77 -8.48 12.19 -13.13
N ASP A 78 -9.76 12.32 -13.44
CA ASP A 78 -10.22 13.27 -14.45
C ASP A 78 -9.98 14.70 -13.96
N TRP A 79 -9.38 15.54 -14.81
CA TRP A 79 -8.91 16.86 -14.40
C TRP A 79 -10.03 17.90 -14.35
N GLU A 80 -11.17 17.65 -15.03
CA GLU A 80 -12.33 18.55 -15.06
C GLU A 80 -13.30 18.27 -13.92
N SER A 81 -13.58 16.98 -13.68
CA SER A 81 -14.55 16.53 -12.68
C SER A 81 -13.91 16.17 -11.33
N GLY A 82 -12.60 15.89 -11.30
CA GLY A 82 -11.91 15.37 -10.12
C GLY A 82 -12.25 13.92 -9.77
N GLU A 83 -13.11 13.26 -10.58
CA GLU A 83 -13.53 11.89 -10.36
C GLU A 83 -12.44 10.89 -10.77
N LEU A 84 -12.39 9.74 -10.09
CA LEU A 84 -11.46 8.68 -10.45
C LEU A 84 -11.98 7.95 -11.69
N THR A 85 -11.14 7.87 -12.70
CA THR A 85 -11.42 7.05 -13.88
C THR A 85 -11.08 5.59 -13.59
N ASN A 86 -11.56 4.67 -14.44
CA ASN A 86 -11.11 3.27 -14.39
C ASN A 86 -9.74 3.05 -15.04
N GLU A 87 -9.09 4.12 -15.53
CA GLU A 87 -7.78 4.03 -16.18
C GLU A 87 -6.68 3.93 -15.12
N VAL A 88 -5.82 2.91 -15.23
CA VAL A 88 -4.71 2.71 -14.30
C VAL A 88 -3.59 3.68 -14.61
N ARG A 89 -3.27 4.55 -13.66
CA ARG A 89 -2.10 5.43 -13.72
C ARG A 89 -0.82 4.69 -13.40
N ASP A 90 -0.82 3.96 -12.28
CA ASP A 90 0.37 3.27 -11.78
C ASP A 90 -0.01 2.08 -10.90
N LYS A 91 0.91 1.12 -10.76
CA LYS A 91 0.71 -0.11 -10.00
C LYS A 91 2.01 -0.61 -9.41
N ILE A 92 2.00 -0.91 -8.12
CA ILE A 92 3.13 -1.53 -7.43
C ILE A 92 2.72 -2.83 -6.76
N THR A 93 3.64 -3.78 -6.71
CA THR A 93 3.46 -5.05 -5.98
C THR A 93 4.50 -5.12 -4.88
N LEU A 94 4.04 -5.26 -3.64
CA LEU A 94 4.89 -5.28 -2.44
C LEU A 94 4.67 -6.56 -1.67
N LYS A 95 5.73 -7.15 -1.13
CA LYS A 95 5.57 -8.18 -0.11
C LYS A 95 5.12 -7.54 1.19
N ASP A 96 4.36 -8.27 2.00
CA ASP A 96 3.96 -7.84 3.35
C ASP A 96 5.15 -7.36 4.21
N ILE A 97 6.30 -8.04 4.14
CA ILE A 97 7.54 -7.72 4.86
C ILE A 97 8.20 -6.40 4.43
N ASP A 98 7.80 -5.83 3.30
CA ASP A 98 8.34 -4.56 2.79
C ASP A 98 7.44 -3.38 3.14
N ILE A 99 6.21 -3.65 3.61
CA ILE A 99 5.27 -2.63 4.08
C ILE A 99 5.65 -2.24 5.50
N ILE A 100 5.77 -0.93 5.73
CA ILE A 100 6.06 -0.36 7.04
C ILE A 100 4.77 0.07 7.72
N LYS A 101 3.93 0.81 6.99
CA LYS A 101 2.62 1.29 7.45
C LYS A 101 1.76 1.71 6.28
N TYR A 102 0.46 1.84 6.51
CA TYR A 102 -0.44 2.57 5.61
C TYR A 102 -0.98 3.80 6.32
N THR A 103 -1.42 4.79 5.55
CA THR A 103 -1.96 6.04 6.05
C THR A 103 -3.22 6.36 5.25
N VAL A 104 -4.24 6.79 5.96
CA VAL A 104 -5.52 7.25 5.41
C VAL A 104 -5.65 8.72 5.77
N ARG A 105 -6.09 9.53 4.81
CA ARG A 105 -6.40 10.95 5.01
C ARG A 105 -7.75 11.24 4.41
N ASP A 106 -8.52 12.11 5.04
CA ASP A 106 -9.73 12.65 4.44
C ASP A 106 -9.34 13.55 3.26
N LYS A 107 -10.06 13.43 2.14
CA LYS A 107 -9.92 14.39 1.04
C LYS A 107 -10.34 15.76 1.57
N PRO A 108 -9.57 16.82 1.32
CA PRO A 108 -10.01 18.16 1.69
C PRO A 108 -11.32 18.47 0.95
N ASP A 109 -12.39 18.73 1.69
CA ASP A 109 -13.63 19.30 1.16
C ASP A 109 -13.28 20.60 0.42
N LEU A 110 -13.45 20.59 -0.90
CA LEU A 110 -13.33 21.80 -1.73
C LEU A 110 -14.51 22.77 -1.52
N ASP A 111 -15.47 22.43 -0.67
CA ASP A 111 -16.68 23.22 -0.37
C ASP A 111 -16.41 24.49 0.47
N GLY A 112 -15.15 24.76 0.84
CA GLY A 112 -14.77 25.90 1.68
C GLY A 112 -14.09 27.08 0.97
N LEU A 113 -13.80 27.01 -0.33
CA LEU A 113 -13.20 28.14 -1.07
C LEU A 113 -14.29 29.04 -1.66
N VAL A 114 -14.99 29.74 -0.77
CA VAL A 114 -15.71 30.97 -1.13
C VAL A 114 -14.65 32.03 -1.41
N PHE A 115 -14.42 32.34 -2.69
CA PHE A 115 -13.74 33.57 -3.10
C PHE A 115 -14.72 34.73 -3.12
#